data_AF-A0A524J151-F1
#
_entry.id   AF-A0A524J151-F1
#
_cell.length_a   1.000
_cell.length_b   1.000
_cell.length_c   1.000
_cell.angle_alpha   90.00
_cell.angle_beta   90.00
_cell.angle_gamma   90.00
#
_symmetry.space_group_name_H-M   'P 1'
#
loop_
_entity.id
_entity.type
_entity.pdbx_description
1 polymer ?
#
loop_
_entity_poly.entity_id
_entity_poly.type
_entity_poly.pdbx_seq_one_letter_code
_entity_poly.pdbx_strand_id
1 'polypeptide(L)'
;MSVNATGEMIMSSQVAQALKILGDRWTFLILREVFQGRHRFEDFRRQTDAARSTLTSRLLSLIETGVLQKVPYQTLPTRYDYLLTDKGADLYPIALTAWRWEHDWAGDAEHHIPWNLIHRICGNAMLPELRCELCRDIVRIRDVRYAPGPGANHVEPLPSRFHRRSKTKSNYPDGVDTKFFQLVDIIGDRWTGLIVAALFFGLRRYDEIGAAIGIATNILSHRLKLLFRT
;
A
#
# COMPACT_ATOMS: atom_id res chain seq x y z
N MET A 1 -20.39 16.29 13.94
CA MET A 1 -20.21 16.04 12.49
C MET A 1 -21.12 14.87 12.12
N SER A 2 -21.87 14.96 11.02
CA SER A 2 -22.74 13.86 10.60
C SER A 2 -21.92 12.74 9.95
N VAL A 3 -22.39 11.49 10.05
CA VAL A 3 -21.73 10.30 9.49
C VAL A 3 -21.47 10.46 7.99
N ASN A 4 -22.39 11.10 7.26
CA ASN A 4 -22.24 11.38 5.84
C ASN A 4 -21.07 12.35 5.56
N ALA A 5 -20.95 13.44 6.34
CA ALA A 5 -19.85 14.39 6.18
C ALA A 5 -18.48 13.76 6.50
N THR A 6 -18.41 12.90 7.53
CA THR A 6 -17.18 12.16 7.84
C THR A 6 -16.86 11.13 6.74
N GLY A 7 -17.86 10.45 6.18
CA GLY A 7 -17.69 9.56 5.03
C GLY A 7 -17.15 10.26 3.79
N GLU A 8 -17.72 11.42 3.46
CA GLU A 8 -17.24 12.27 2.37
C GLU A 8 -15.80 12.75 2.61
N MET A 9 -15.45 13.12 3.85
CA MET A 9 -14.06 13.47 4.22
C MET A 9 -13.09 12.30 4.08
N ILE A 10 -13.46 11.09 4.53
CA ILE A 10 -12.60 9.91 4.39
C ILE A 10 -12.40 9.59 2.90
N MET A 11 -13.47 9.63 2.09
CA MET A 11 -13.41 9.31 0.66
C MET A 11 -12.68 10.37 -0.18
N SER A 12 -12.73 11.65 0.21
CA SER A 12 -11.99 12.75 -0.43
C SER A 12 -10.56 12.92 0.10
N SER A 13 -10.21 12.25 1.21
CA SER A 13 -8.89 12.34 1.83
C SER A 13 -7.75 11.89 0.91
N GLN A 14 -6.55 12.44 1.14
CA GLN A 14 -5.33 11.99 0.47
C GLN A 14 -5.05 10.51 0.72
N VAL A 15 -5.47 9.98 1.88
CA VAL A 15 -5.35 8.55 2.23
C VAL A 15 -6.22 7.69 1.31
N ALA A 16 -7.48 8.06 1.08
CA ALA A 16 -8.34 7.33 0.15
C ALA A 16 -7.82 7.41 -1.29
N GLN A 17 -7.23 8.53 -1.70
CA GLN A 17 -6.57 8.66 -3.00
C GLN A 17 -5.33 7.76 -3.11
N ALA A 18 -4.46 7.75 -2.10
CA ALA A 18 -3.31 6.85 -2.03
C ALA A 18 -3.75 5.37 -2.07
N LEU A 19 -4.82 5.01 -1.36
CA LEU A 19 -5.39 3.66 -1.37
C LEU A 19 -6.07 3.28 -2.69
N LYS A 20 -6.38 4.22 -3.61
CA LYS A 20 -6.77 3.86 -4.98
C LYS A 20 -5.60 3.21 -5.74
N ILE A 21 -4.38 3.64 -5.45
CA ILE A 21 -3.15 3.13 -6.06
C ILE A 21 -2.64 1.93 -5.26
N LEU A 22 -2.51 2.09 -3.95
CA LEU A 22 -1.85 1.12 -3.08
C LEU A 22 -2.77 -0.01 -2.59
N GLY A 23 -4.09 0.18 -2.57
CA GLY A 23 -5.06 -0.77 -1.99
C GLY A 23 -5.28 -2.06 -2.79
N ASP A 24 -4.30 -2.47 -3.60
CA ASP A 24 -4.27 -3.69 -4.38
C ASP A 24 -2.97 -4.46 -4.10
N ARG A 25 -3.12 -5.73 -3.67
CA ARG A 25 -2.02 -6.66 -3.37
C ARG A 25 -0.92 -6.66 -4.42
N TRP A 26 -1.29 -6.77 -5.70
CA TRP A 26 -0.34 -6.90 -6.80
C TRP A 26 0.47 -5.63 -7.01
N THR A 27 -0.12 -4.47 -6.75
CA THR A 27 0.58 -3.19 -6.80
C THR A 27 1.73 -3.14 -5.80
N PHE A 28 1.50 -3.56 -4.54
CA PHE A 28 2.57 -3.64 -3.55
C PHE A 28 3.68 -4.61 -3.96
N LEU A 29 3.32 -5.77 -4.50
CA LEU A 29 4.31 -6.74 -4.97
C LEU A 29 5.15 -6.17 -6.10
N ILE A 30 4.53 -5.57 -7.13
CA ILE A 30 5.24 -4.94 -8.24
C ILE A 30 6.16 -3.83 -7.73
N LEU A 31 5.67 -2.94 -6.86
CA LEU A 31 6.49 -1.86 -6.30
C LEU A 31 7.68 -2.39 -5.50
N ARG A 32 7.51 -3.46 -4.72
CA ARG A 32 8.62 -4.13 -4.02
C ARG A 32 9.70 -4.58 -5.01
N GLU A 33 9.31 -5.24 -6.10
CA GLU A 33 10.25 -5.70 -7.12
C GLU A 33 11.00 -4.52 -7.76
N VAL A 34 10.27 -3.44 -8.08
CA VAL A 34 10.84 -2.23 -8.67
C VAL A 34 11.83 -1.53 -7.73
N PHE A 35 11.51 -1.44 -6.44
CA PHE A 35 12.44 -0.90 -5.44
C PHE A 35 13.69 -1.76 -5.25
N GLN A 36 13.60 -3.06 -5.55
CA GLN A 36 14.75 -3.98 -5.58
C GLN A 36 15.52 -3.96 -6.90
N GLY A 37 15.19 -3.02 -7.81
CA GLY A 37 15.90 -2.83 -9.08
C GLY A 37 15.44 -3.79 -10.20
N ARG A 38 14.30 -4.46 -10.05
CA ARG A 38 13.71 -5.26 -11.13
C ARG A 38 12.81 -4.38 -11.98
N HIS A 39 13.00 -4.43 -13.28
CA HIS A 39 12.30 -3.53 -14.22
C HIS A 39 11.58 -4.27 -15.35
N ARG A 40 11.70 -5.59 -15.44
CA ARG A 40 11.18 -6.36 -16.59
C ARG A 40 9.94 -7.15 -16.22
N PHE A 41 9.06 -7.30 -17.22
CA PHE A 41 7.81 -8.04 -17.08
C PHE A 41 8.00 -9.47 -16.56
N GLU A 42 8.97 -10.21 -17.11
CA GLU A 42 9.22 -11.60 -16.71
C GLU A 42 9.80 -11.71 -15.30
N ASP A 43 10.56 -10.71 -14.84
CA ASP A 43 11.08 -10.68 -13.48
C ASP A 43 9.92 -10.49 -12.49
N PHE A 44 9.02 -9.54 -12.76
CA PHE A 44 7.80 -9.38 -11.96
C PHE A 44 6.97 -10.66 -11.95
N ARG A 45 6.73 -11.26 -13.12
CA ARG A 45 5.92 -12.49 -13.20
C ARG A 45 6.52 -13.62 -12.37
N ARG A 46 7.84 -13.81 -12.42
CA ARG A 46 8.55 -14.85 -11.66
C ARG A 46 8.55 -14.61 -10.16
N GLN A 47 8.58 -13.35 -9.72
CA GLN A 47 8.72 -13.01 -8.30
C GLN A 47 7.38 -12.82 -7.59
N THR A 48 6.33 -12.46 -8.34
CA THR A 48 5.00 -12.25 -7.76
C THR A 48 4.06 -13.43 -7.95
N ASP A 49 4.36 -14.37 -8.87
CA ASP A 49 3.45 -15.44 -9.32
C ASP A 49 2.11 -14.91 -9.88
N ALA A 50 2.11 -13.66 -10.37
CA ALA A 50 0.92 -13.06 -10.95
C ALA A 50 0.59 -13.73 -12.30
N ALA A 51 -0.69 -14.05 -12.51
CA ALA A 51 -1.17 -14.41 -13.84
C ALA A 51 -0.86 -13.27 -14.83
N ARG A 52 -0.46 -13.62 -16.06
CA ARG A 52 0.00 -12.65 -17.07
C ARG A 52 -1.00 -11.51 -17.28
N SER A 53 -2.28 -11.82 -17.39
CA SER A 53 -3.36 -10.82 -17.55
C SER A 53 -3.49 -9.88 -16.35
N THR A 54 -3.29 -10.40 -15.13
CA THR A 54 -3.32 -9.60 -13.90
C THR A 54 -2.13 -8.65 -13.86
N LEU A 55 -0.92 -9.16 -14.11
CA LEU A 55 0.30 -8.34 -14.14
C LEU A 55 0.22 -7.23 -15.19
N THR A 56 -0.24 -7.55 -16.40
CA THR A 56 -0.46 -6.55 -17.46
C THR A 56 -1.43 -5.46 -17.02
N SER A 57 -2.60 -5.83 -16.49
CA SER A 57 -3.60 -4.86 -16.01
C SER A 57 -3.04 -3.94 -14.92
N ARG A 58 -2.20 -4.47 -14.03
CA ARG A 58 -1.62 -3.70 -12.92
C ARG A 58 -0.51 -2.77 -13.37
N LEU A 59 0.39 -3.24 -14.23
CA LEU A 59 1.41 -2.38 -14.83
C LEU A 59 0.78 -1.24 -15.63
N LEU A 60 -0.29 -1.51 -16.39
CA LEU A 60 -1.04 -0.46 -17.09
C LEU A 60 -1.62 0.57 -16.11
N SER A 61 -2.27 0.11 -15.04
CA SER A 61 -2.83 1.01 -14.02
C SER A 61 -1.75 1.86 -13.34
N LEU A 62 -0.56 1.30 -13.07
CA LEU A 62 0.57 2.05 -12.52
C LEU A 62 1.15 3.07 -13.50
N ILE A 63 1.09 2.80 -14.79
CA ILE A 63 1.48 3.76 -15.84
C ILE A 63 0.45 4.88 -15.96
N GLU A 64 -0.84 4.54 -16.03
CA GLU A 64 -1.93 5.50 -16.13
C GLU A 64 -2.00 6.44 -14.92
N THR A 65 -1.67 5.94 -13.73
CA THR A 65 -1.58 6.74 -12.51
C THR A 65 -0.27 7.52 -12.38
N GLY A 66 0.65 7.38 -13.33
CA GLY A 66 1.95 8.06 -13.37
C GLY A 66 2.93 7.60 -12.30
N VAL A 67 2.76 6.39 -11.76
CA VAL A 67 3.69 5.78 -10.78
C VAL A 67 4.86 5.10 -11.49
N LEU A 68 4.57 4.47 -12.63
CA LEU A 68 5.58 3.86 -13.49
C LEU A 68 5.56 4.51 -14.87
N GLN A 69 6.68 4.40 -15.58
CA GLN A 69 6.79 4.69 -16.99
C GLN A 69 7.34 3.49 -17.74
N LYS A 70 6.86 3.28 -18.96
CA LYS A 70 7.27 2.18 -19.83
C LYS A 70 8.28 2.67 -20.85
N VAL A 71 9.54 2.25 -20.72
CA VAL A 71 10.66 2.75 -21.51
C VAL A 71 11.22 1.61 -22.38
N PRO A 72 11.35 1.78 -23.71
CA PRO A 72 11.99 0.78 -24.54
C PRO A 72 13.50 0.73 -24.25
N TYR A 73 14.05 -0.46 -23.98
CA TYR A 73 15.50 -0.66 -23.81
C TYR A 73 16.15 -1.38 -25.00
N GLN A 74 15.34 -1.99 -25.87
CA GLN A 74 15.76 -2.68 -27.08
C GLN A 74 14.72 -2.42 -28.15
N THR A 75 15.14 -2.22 -29.40
CA THR A 75 14.25 -1.87 -30.52
C THR A 75 13.90 -3.05 -31.42
N LEU A 76 14.74 -4.09 -31.53
CA LEU A 76 14.48 -5.30 -32.32
C LEU A 76 14.86 -6.61 -31.60
N PRO A 77 13.89 -7.46 -31.19
CA PRO A 77 12.49 -7.12 -30.95
C PRO A 77 12.34 -6.04 -29.87
N THR A 78 11.29 -5.23 -29.92
CA THR A 78 11.09 -4.17 -28.93
C THR A 78 10.86 -4.76 -27.54
N ARG A 79 11.69 -4.38 -26.58
CA ARG A 79 11.57 -4.78 -25.17
C ARG A 79 11.51 -3.55 -24.28
N TYR A 80 10.80 -3.68 -23.18
CA TYR A 80 10.47 -2.57 -22.30
C TYR A 80 10.90 -2.85 -20.87
N ASP A 81 11.40 -1.80 -20.24
CA ASP A 81 11.55 -1.69 -18.80
C ASP A 81 10.40 -0.84 -18.23
N TYR A 82 10.04 -1.12 -16.99
CA TYR A 82 9.07 -0.38 -16.20
C TYR A 82 9.84 0.32 -15.08
N LEU A 83 9.99 1.64 -15.21
CA LEU A 83 10.81 2.46 -14.31
C LEU A 83 9.92 3.33 -13.44
N LEU A 84 10.39 3.68 -12.24
CA LEU A 84 9.72 4.66 -11.39
C LEU A 84 9.74 6.04 -12.07
N THR A 85 8.65 6.77 -11.88
CA THR A 85 8.62 8.23 -12.00
C THR A 85 8.98 8.84 -10.65
N ASP A 86 9.10 10.17 -10.57
CA ASP A 86 9.27 10.88 -9.29
C ASP A 86 8.12 10.55 -8.32
N LYS A 87 6.88 10.58 -8.82
CA LYS A 87 5.68 10.19 -8.05
C LYS A 87 5.77 8.76 -7.52
N GLY A 88 6.34 7.83 -8.30
CA GLY A 88 6.53 6.46 -7.86
C GLY A 88 7.67 6.30 -6.86
N ALA A 89 8.76 7.05 -7.02
CA ALA A 89 9.88 7.07 -6.10
C ALA A 89 9.47 7.59 -4.71
N ASP A 90 8.56 8.57 -4.66
CA ASP A 90 7.98 9.13 -3.42
C ASP A 90 7.13 8.12 -2.63
N LEU A 91 6.83 6.93 -3.18
CA LEU A 91 6.20 5.83 -2.44
C LEU A 91 7.19 5.00 -1.61
N TYR A 92 8.50 5.13 -1.86
CA TYR A 92 9.52 4.34 -1.15
C TYR A 92 9.52 4.52 0.38
N PRO A 93 9.31 5.73 0.95
CA PRO A 93 9.19 5.91 2.40
C PRO A 93 8.10 5.05 3.04
N ILE A 94 6.98 4.79 2.34
CA ILE A 94 5.92 3.91 2.83
C ILE A 94 6.46 2.49 3.00
N ALA A 95 7.19 1.97 2.01
CA ALA A 95 7.82 0.65 2.08
C ALA A 95 8.83 0.55 3.24
N LEU A 96 9.63 1.59 3.47
CA LEU A 96 10.58 1.65 4.58
C LEU A 96 9.89 1.63 5.95
N THR A 97 8.82 2.42 6.11
CA THR A 97 8.06 2.44 7.38
C THR A 97 7.34 1.11 7.65
N ALA A 98 6.82 0.44 6.62
CA ALA A 98 6.24 -0.89 6.74
C ALA A 98 7.31 -1.94 7.12
N TRP A 99 8.49 -1.89 6.49
CA TRP A 99 9.62 -2.75 6.84
C TRP A 99 10.04 -2.56 8.30
N ARG A 100 10.09 -1.32 8.80
CA ARG A 100 10.43 -1.05 10.20
C ARG A 100 9.39 -1.62 11.15
N TRP A 101 8.11 -1.47 10.83
CA TRP A 101 7.05 -2.05 11.67
C TRP A 101 7.20 -3.57 11.77
N GLU A 102 7.45 -4.26 10.66
CA GLU A 102 7.76 -5.70 10.70
C GLU A 102 9.03 -5.98 11.52
N HIS A 103 10.09 -5.20 11.34
CA HIS A 103 11.33 -5.35 12.11
C HIS A 103 11.11 -5.23 13.62
N ASP A 104 10.28 -4.28 14.06
CA ASP A 104 10.01 -4.04 15.47
C ASP A 104 9.08 -5.13 16.08
N TRP A 105 8.25 -5.81 15.29
CA TRP A 105 7.18 -6.69 15.77
C TRP A 105 7.21 -8.15 15.29
N ALA A 106 8.17 -8.55 14.45
CA ALA A 106 8.20 -9.89 13.84
C ALA A 106 8.27 -11.07 14.84
N GLY A 107 8.67 -10.82 16.10
CA GLY A 107 8.82 -11.82 17.17
C GLY A 107 10.16 -12.56 17.16
N ASP A 108 10.47 -13.27 18.26
CA ASP A 108 11.76 -13.94 18.55
C ASP A 108 12.10 -15.16 17.70
N ALA A 109 11.26 -15.57 16.73
CA ALA A 109 11.67 -16.73 15.94
C ALA A 109 12.83 -16.32 15.00
N GLU A 110 13.89 -17.10 15.05
CA GLU A 110 15.28 -16.75 14.71
C GLU A 110 15.57 -16.33 13.25
N HIS A 111 14.56 -16.10 12.38
CA HIS A 111 14.77 -16.10 10.92
C HIS A 111 13.82 -15.19 10.09
N HIS A 112 13.38 -14.03 10.58
CA HIS A 112 12.15 -13.41 10.01
C HIS A 112 12.33 -12.27 9.03
N ILE A 113 13.47 -11.59 9.04
CA ILE A 113 13.78 -10.58 8.03
C ILE A 113 15.24 -10.81 7.63
N PRO A 114 15.51 -11.47 6.49
CA PRO A 114 16.90 -11.77 6.09
C PRO A 114 17.70 -10.52 5.70
N TRP A 115 17.07 -9.35 5.65
CA TRP A 115 17.65 -8.13 5.10
C TRP A 115 17.71 -7.01 6.14
N ASN A 116 18.92 -6.69 6.60
CA ASN A 116 19.18 -5.38 7.22
C ASN A 116 19.17 -4.32 6.13
N LEU A 117 18.46 -3.21 6.35
CA LEU A 117 18.60 -2.03 5.49
C LEU A 117 19.99 -1.46 5.70
N ILE A 118 20.82 -1.46 4.66
CA ILE A 118 22.16 -0.87 4.70
C ILE A 118 22.12 0.49 4.02
N HIS A 119 22.52 1.52 4.75
CA HIS A 119 22.66 2.85 4.16
C HIS A 119 23.87 2.86 3.22
N ARG A 120 23.62 2.98 1.91
CA ARG A 120 24.67 2.87 0.88
C ARG A 120 25.85 3.82 1.08
N ILE A 121 25.62 5.01 1.64
CA ILE A 121 26.68 6.03 1.80
C ILE A 121 27.64 5.67 2.94
N CYS A 122 27.13 5.19 4.08
CA CYS A 122 27.97 4.88 5.24
C CYS A 122 28.24 3.39 5.47
N GLY A 123 27.55 2.49 4.75
CA GLY A 123 27.70 1.04 4.88
C GLY A 123 27.09 0.43 6.14
N ASN A 124 26.52 1.24 7.04
CA ASN A 124 25.94 0.77 8.29
C ASN A 124 24.48 0.34 8.12
N ALA A 125 24.03 -0.56 9.00
CA ALA A 125 22.62 -0.83 9.17
C ALA A 125 21.88 0.45 9.55
N MET A 126 20.71 0.67 8.95
CA MET A 126 19.87 1.84 9.17
C MET A 126 18.46 1.43 9.59
N LEU A 127 17.87 2.25 10.45
CA LEU A 127 16.46 2.21 10.79
C LEU A 127 15.79 3.48 10.26
N PRO A 128 14.75 3.38 9.43
CA PRO A 128 14.09 4.57 8.88
C PRO A 128 13.27 5.28 9.96
N GLU A 129 13.36 6.61 10.05
CA GLU A 129 12.62 7.44 11.01
C GLU A 129 11.81 8.53 10.32
N LEU A 130 10.57 8.76 10.77
CA LEU A 130 9.78 9.92 10.38
C LEU A 130 10.15 11.10 11.27
N ARG A 131 10.66 12.17 10.67
CA ARG A 131 11.06 13.39 11.37
C ARG A 131 10.27 14.59 10.85
N CYS A 132 9.90 15.50 11.73
CA CYS A 132 9.31 16.77 11.33
C CYS A 132 10.34 17.56 10.52
N GLU A 133 9.94 18.12 9.37
CA GLU A 133 10.86 18.87 8.51
C GLU A 133 11.45 20.11 9.21
N LEU A 134 10.64 20.78 10.04
CA LEU A 134 11.01 22.04 10.68
C LEU A 134 11.87 21.83 11.93
N CYS A 135 11.41 21.05 12.91
CA CYS A 135 12.13 20.85 14.17
C CYS A 135 13.08 19.65 14.16
N ARG A 136 13.01 18.77 13.15
CA ARG A 136 13.82 17.54 13.00
C ARG A 136 13.59 16.47 14.08
N ASP A 137 12.64 16.67 14.99
CA ASP A 137 12.26 15.67 15.98
C ASP A 137 11.50 14.49 15.36
N ILE A 138 11.64 13.32 15.99
CA ILE A 138 10.90 12.11 15.61
C ILE A 138 9.42 12.32 15.90
N VAL A 139 8.60 12.11 14.87
CA VAL A 139 7.14 12.23 14.96
C VAL A 139 6.54 10.95 15.52
N ARG A 140 5.83 11.06 16.64
CA ARG A 140 4.99 9.98 17.19
C ARG A 140 3.51 10.26 16.94
N ILE A 141 2.67 9.25 17.14
CA ILE A 141 1.20 9.35 16.96
C ILE A 141 0.61 10.54 17.75
N ARG A 142 1.12 10.83 18.95
CA ARG A 142 0.65 11.93 19.81
C ARG A 142 1.13 13.32 19.40
N ASP A 143 2.09 13.40 18.47
CA ASP A 143 2.74 14.65 18.06
C ASP A 143 2.04 15.28 16.83
N VAL A 144 1.03 14.62 16.26
CA VAL A 144 0.30 15.07 15.07
C VAL A 144 -1.17 15.35 15.40
N ARG A 145 -1.72 16.43 14.85
CA ARG A 145 -3.16 16.72 14.85
C ARG A 145 -3.63 16.90 13.41
N TYR A 146 -4.78 16.30 13.08
CA TYR A 146 -5.43 16.51 11.80
C TYR A 146 -6.24 17.81 11.82
N ALA A 147 -5.96 18.70 10.88
CA ALA A 147 -6.73 19.91 10.63
C ALA A 147 -7.21 19.94 9.17
N PRO A 148 -8.41 20.45 8.87
CA PRO A 148 -8.89 20.59 7.49
C PRO A 148 -7.92 21.45 6.66
N GLY A 149 -7.48 20.91 5.52
CA GLY A 149 -6.70 21.66 4.54
C GLY A 149 -7.60 22.46 3.57
N PRO A 150 -7.01 23.27 2.67
CA PRO A 150 -7.76 24.07 1.68
C PRO A 150 -8.70 23.24 0.79
N GLY A 151 -8.36 21.96 0.55
CA GLY A 151 -9.16 21.02 -0.22
C GLY A 151 -10.23 20.26 0.56
N ALA A 152 -10.45 20.55 1.85
CA ALA A 152 -11.42 19.82 2.68
C ALA A 152 -12.88 19.93 2.18
N ASN A 153 -13.17 20.91 1.33
CA ASN A 153 -14.48 21.13 0.71
C ASN A 153 -14.57 20.56 -0.73
N HIS A 154 -13.49 19.99 -1.27
CA HIS A 154 -13.49 19.40 -2.62
C HIS A 154 -13.80 17.90 -2.56
N VAL A 155 -15.07 17.55 -2.81
CA VAL A 155 -15.52 16.17 -2.94
C VAL A 155 -15.40 15.76 -4.42
N GLU A 156 -14.37 15.00 -4.76
CA GLU A 156 -14.29 14.36 -6.09
C GLU A 156 -15.16 13.09 -6.08
N PRO A 157 -16.15 12.95 -7.00
CA PRO A 157 -17.01 11.77 -7.02
C PRO A 157 -16.19 10.51 -7.31
N LEU A 158 -16.50 9.43 -6.58
CA LEU A 158 -15.87 8.14 -6.84
C LEU A 158 -16.26 7.62 -8.24
N PRO A 159 -15.30 7.08 -9.02
CA PRO A 159 -15.65 6.36 -10.24
C PRO A 159 -16.53 5.14 -9.92
N SER A 160 -17.58 4.95 -10.70
CA SER A 160 -18.66 3.99 -10.45
C SER A 160 -18.30 2.51 -10.63
N ARG A 161 -17.07 2.20 -11.09
CA ARG A 161 -16.63 0.83 -11.39
C ARG A 161 -15.22 0.59 -10.83
N PHE A 162 -15.15 -0.12 -9.72
CA PHE A 162 -13.88 -0.60 -9.16
C PHE A 162 -13.56 -1.99 -9.70
N HIS A 163 -12.32 -2.18 -10.19
CA HIS A 163 -11.86 -3.45 -10.72
C HIS A 163 -12.06 -4.59 -9.71
N ARG A 164 -12.65 -5.68 -10.20
CA ARG A 164 -13.02 -6.87 -9.41
C ARG A 164 -11.81 -7.47 -8.68
N ARG A 165 -12.02 -7.76 -7.40
CA ARG A 165 -11.17 -8.51 -6.46
C ARG A 165 -10.50 -9.73 -7.11
N SER A 166 -9.18 -9.85 -6.97
CA SER A 166 -8.48 -11.11 -7.21
C SER A 166 -8.85 -12.09 -6.09
N LYS A 167 -9.51 -13.19 -6.45
CA LYS A 167 -9.77 -14.32 -5.54
C LYS A 167 -8.64 -15.33 -5.77
N THR A 168 -7.54 -15.21 -5.05
CA THR A 168 -6.52 -16.28 -5.05
C THR A 168 -6.11 -16.56 -3.61
N LYS A 169 -6.39 -17.77 -3.13
CA LYS A 169 -5.72 -18.32 -1.95
C LYS A 169 -4.28 -18.61 -2.38
N SER A 170 -3.31 -18.00 -1.73
CA SER A 170 -1.92 -18.24 -2.05
C SER A 170 -1.45 -19.54 -1.41
N ASN A 171 -1.06 -20.53 -2.22
CA ASN A 171 -0.31 -21.70 -1.79
C ASN A 171 1.17 -21.40 -2.04
N TYR A 172 1.93 -21.06 -0.99
CA TYR A 172 3.38 -20.83 -1.10
C TYR A 172 4.16 -22.08 -0.68
N PRO A 173 5.22 -22.47 -1.41
CA PRO A 173 6.17 -23.49 -0.96
C PRO A 173 7.02 -22.98 0.22
N ASP A 174 7.46 -23.91 1.07
CA ASP A 174 8.27 -23.62 2.27
C ASP A 174 9.56 -22.88 1.91
N GLY A 175 9.87 -21.80 2.67
CA GLY A 175 11.11 -21.02 2.53
C GLY A 175 10.96 -19.62 1.92
N VAL A 176 9.74 -19.18 1.57
CA VAL A 176 9.46 -17.79 1.17
C VAL A 176 8.92 -17.03 2.38
N ASP A 177 9.54 -15.88 2.71
CA ASP A 177 9.26 -15.03 3.89
C ASP A 177 7.78 -14.64 3.98
N THR A 178 7.00 -15.44 4.69
CA THR A 178 5.54 -15.55 4.56
C THR A 178 4.79 -14.43 5.30
N LYS A 179 5.46 -13.65 6.16
CA LYS A 179 4.82 -12.65 7.03
C LYS A 179 4.68 -11.27 6.38
N PHE A 180 5.69 -10.79 5.64
CA PHE A 180 5.53 -9.58 4.81
C PHE A 180 4.38 -9.74 3.78
N PHE A 181 4.17 -10.96 3.27
CA PHE A 181 3.04 -11.25 2.38
C PHE A 181 1.68 -11.28 3.08
N GLN A 182 1.63 -11.60 4.39
CA GLN A 182 0.41 -11.45 5.20
C GLN A 182 0.07 -9.98 5.40
N LEU A 183 1.07 -9.13 5.68
CA LEU A 183 0.90 -7.68 5.73
C LEU A 183 0.39 -7.14 4.38
N VAL A 184 0.95 -7.59 3.26
CA VAL A 184 0.48 -7.21 1.91
C VAL A 184 -0.91 -7.77 1.59
N ASP A 185 -1.33 -8.90 2.18
CA ASP A 185 -2.71 -9.42 2.09
C ASP A 185 -3.72 -8.61 2.91
N ILE A 186 -3.28 -8.04 4.03
CA ILE A 186 -4.09 -7.20 4.92
C ILE A 186 -4.15 -5.76 4.39
N ILE A 187 -3.01 -5.15 4.08
CA ILE A 187 -2.89 -3.78 3.57
C ILE A 187 -3.32 -3.67 2.10
N GLY A 188 -3.05 -4.69 1.28
CA GLY A 188 -3.43 -4.75 -0.13
C GLY A 188 -4.92 -5.02 -0.38
N ASP A 189 -5.74 -5.09 0.67
CA ASP A 189 -7.19 -5.03 0.58
C ASP A 189 -7.67 -3.59 0.84
N ARG A 190 -8.05 -2.88 -0.23
CA ARG A 190 -8.62 -1.53 -0.19
C ARG A 190 -9.62 -1.31 0.95
N TRP A 191 -10.51 -2.28 1.22
CA TRP A 191 -11.50 -2.16 2.28
C TRP A 191 -10.86 -2.12 3.66
N THR A 192 -9.85 -2.94 3.92
CA THR A 192 -9.08 -2.90 5.16
C THR A 192 -8.39 -1.55 5.33
N GLY A 193 -7.78 -1.00 4.27
CA GLY A 193 -7.22 0.35 4.29
C GLY A 193 -8.24 1.45 4.59
N LEU A 194 -9.44 1.37 3.99
CA LEU A 194 -10.53 2.33 4.25
C LEU A 194 -11.15 2.17 5.64
N ILE A 195 -11.23 0.95 6.17
CA ILE A 195 -11.66 0.69 7.55
C ILE A 195 -10.65 1.30 8.53
N VAL A 196 -9.36 1.06 8.32
CA VAL A 196 -8.28 1.65 9.12
C VAL A 196 -8.33 3.18 9.04
N ALA A 197 -8.49 3.75 7.84
CA ALA A 197 -8.68 5.19 7.66
C ALA A 197 -9.90 5.71 8.45
N ALA A 198 -11.06 5.05 8.34
CA ALA A 198 -12.25 5.42 9.10
C ALA A 198 -12.02 5.42 10.63
N LEU A 199 -11.29 4.43 11.14
CA LEU A 199 -10.88 4.38 12.55
C LEU A 199 -9.95 5.54 12.92
N PHE A 200 -9.01 5.92 12.04
CA PHE A 200 -8.13 7.08 12.21
C PHE A 200 -8.89 8.42 12.21
N PHE A 201 -9.94 8.54 11.40
CA PHE A 201 -10.85 9.69 11.40
C PHE A 201 -11.87 9.66 12.56
N GLY A 202 -11.74 8.71 13.48
CA GLY A 202 -12.51 8.67 14.73
C GLY A 202 -13.87 7.98 14.64
N LEU A 203 -14.21 7.34 13.52
CA LEU A 203 -15.41 6.50 13.44
C LEU A 203 -15.17 5.22 14.24
N ARG A 204 -16.03 4.95 15.23
CA ARG A 204 -15.90 3.78 16.13
C ARG A 204 -17.06 2.81 16.01
N ARG A 205 -18.22 3.24 15.49
CA ARG A 205 -19.43 2.41 15.41
C ARG A 205 -19.48 1.67 14.07
N TYR A 206 -19.87 0.40 14.13
CA TYR A 206 -19.92 -0.51 12.98
C TYR A 206 -20.74 0.06 11.81
N ASP A 207 -21.96 0.53 12.10
CA ASP A 207 -22.87 1.06 11.07
C ASP A 207 -22.35 2.37 10.46
N GLU A 208 -21.66 3.18 11.26
CA GLU A 208 -21.07 4.46 10.82
C GLU A 208 -19.88 4.22 9.88
N ILE A 209 -19.02 3.26 10.21
CA ILE A 209 -17.90 2.85 9.34
C ILE A 209 -18.45 2.29 8.03
N GLY A 210 -19.46 1.42 8.09
CA GLY A 210 -20.10 0.81 6.93
C GLY A 210 -20.68 1.84 5.96
N ALA A 211 -21.48 2.77 6.50
CA ALA A 211 -22.10 3.86 5.73
C ALA A 211 -21.05 4.83 5.17
N ALA A 212 -20.04 5.21 5.96
CA ALA A 212 -19.05 6.20 5.58
C ALA A 212 -18.17 5.77 4.38
N ILE A 213 -17.86 4.48 4.26
CA ILE A 213 -16.99 3.97 3.18
C ILE A 213 -17.78 3.23 2.08
N GLY A 214 -19.09 3.04 2.24
CA GLY A 214 -19.95 2.36 1.26
C GLY A 214 -19.65 0.87 1.11
N ILE A 215 -19.22 0.20 2.18
CA ILE A 215 -18.89 -1.22 2.19
C ILE A 215 -20.11 -2.08 2.54
N ALA A 216 -20.26 -3.24 1.89
CA ALA A 216 -21.29 -4.21 2.27
C ALA A 216 -21.02 -4.81 3.66
N THR A 217 -22.07 -4.98 4.47
CA THR A 217 -21.98 -5.42 5.87
C THR A 217 -21.28 -6.76 6.04
N ASN A 218 -21.53 -7.74 5.16
CA ASN A 218 -20.84 -9.02 5.18
C ASN A 218 -19.32 -8.91 4.97
N ILE A 219 -18.88 -7.98 4.10
CA ILE A 219 -17.46 -7.72 3.85
C ILE A 219 -16.85 -7.01 5.06
N LEU A 220 -17.51 -5.99 5.60
CA LEU A 220 -17.06 -5.28 6.80
C LEU A 220 -16.88 -6.22 7.99
N SER A 221 -17.86 -7.07 8.27
CA SER A 221 -17.79 -8.09 9.32
C SER A 221 -16.61 -9.04 9.12
N HIS A 222 -16.39 -9.53 7.91
CA HIS A 222 -15.28 -10.42 7.60
C HIS A 222 -13.92 -9.74 7.77
N ARG A 223 -13.78 -8.47 7.36
CA ARG A 223 -12.53 -7.71 7.50
C ARG A 223 -12.22 -7.32 8.93
N LEU A 224 -13.20 -6.88 9.71
CA LEU A 224 -13.02 -6.62 11.14
C LEU A 224 -12.58 -7.90 11.87
N LYS A 225 -13.19 -9.06 11.56
CA LYS A 225 -12.74 -10.35 12.13
C LYS A 225 -11.29 -10.70 11.79
N LEU A 226 -10.80 -10.31 10.61
CA LEU A 226 -9.40 -10.52 10.23
C LEU A 226 -8.46 -9.56 10.99
N LEU A 227 -8.85 -8.29 11.13
CA LEU A 227 -8.08 -7.27 11.86
C LEU A 227 -7.98 -7.54 13.37
N PHE A 228 -8.96 -8.20 13.97
CA PHE A 228 -8.97 -8.54 15.40
C PHE A 228 -8.43 -9.94 15.72
N ARG A 229 -7.93 -10.69 14.70
CA ARG A 229 -7.37 -12.05 14.86
C ARG A 229 -5.86 -12.11 14.75
N THR A 230 -5.21 -11.01 14.38
CA THR A 230 -3.76 -10.76 14.49
C THR A 230 -3.46 -10.14 15.83
#